data_AF-S8CK56-F1
#
_entry.id   AF-S8CK56-F1
#
_cell.length_a   1.000
_cell.length_b   1.000
_cell.length_c   1.000
_cell.angle_alpha   90.00
_cell.angle_beta   90.00
_cell.angle_gamma   90.00
#
_symmetry.space_group_name_H-M   'P 1'
#
loop_
_entity.id
_entity.type
_entity.pdbx_description
1 polymer ?
#
loop_
_entity_poly.entity_id
_entity_poly.type
_entity_poly.pdbx_seq_one_letter_code
_entity_poly.pdbx_strand_id
1 'polypeptide(L)'
;MTVESEAKKPEISSPVVDNLSGFKQLLLPVIDRNEYLTEGTKQATATVAALAKTYGAEITVVVIDDEKENGSMGSEHETRLASIRWHLSEGGFKEFKMLERLGEGKKPTAIIGEVAEEMKMDLVVMSMEAVHSKQVDANLLAEFIPCPVLLLPL
;
A
#
# COMPACT_ATOMS: atom_id res chain seq x y z
N MET A 1 17.36 55.85 8.39
CA MET A 1 17.77 54.44 8.47
C MET A 1 17.45 54.03 9.89
N THR A 2 16.38 53.28 10.15
CA THR A 2 16.20 51.86 9.80
C THR A 2 14.71 51.51 9.87
N VAL A 3 14.23 50.70 8.92
CA VAL A 3 13.00 49.91 9.08
C VAL A 3 13.46 48.47 9.02
N GLU A 4 13.45 47.79 10.17
CA GLU A 4 13.63 46.34 10.23
C GLU A 4 12.32 45.70 9.76
N SER A 5 12.40 45.03 8.61
CA SER A 5 11.35 44.17 8.12
C SER A 5 11.49 42.79 8.78
N GLU A 6 10.64 42.49 9.76
CA GLU A 6 10.48 41.12 10.25
C GLU A 6 9.97 40.23 9.11
N ALA A 7 10.81 39.30 8.66
CA ALA A 7 10.43 38.27 7.72
C ALA A 7 9.49 37.27 8.41
N LYS A 8 8.19 37.46 8.24
CA LYS A 8 7.18 36.46 8.61
C LYS A 8 7.43 35.19 7.80
N LYS A 9 7.96 34.14 8.45
CA LYS A 9 8.03 32.79 7.86
C LYS A 9 6.63 32.39 7.40
N PRO A 10 6.45 31.86 6.18
CA PRO A 10 5.17 31.31 5.80
C PRO A 10 4.98 30.04 6.64
N GLU A 11 4.09 30.11 7.64
CA GLU A 11 3.49 28.92 8.23
C GLU A 11 2.58 28.32 7.15
N ILE A 12 3.14 27.38 6.40
CA ILE A 12 2.36 26.56 5.46
C ILE A 12 1.63 25.53 6.33
N SER A 13 0.53 25.93 6.97
CA SER A 13 -0.46 24.98 7.48
C SER A 13 -1.26 24.47 6.28
N SER A 14 -0.73 23.47 5.58
CA SER A 14 -1.54 22.74 4.60
C SER A 14 -2.29 21.62 5.33
N PRO A 15 -3.58 21.39 5.05
CA PRO A 15 -4.32 20.27 5.64
C PRO A 15 -3.68 18.90 5.35
N VAL A 16 -2.76 18.85 4.38
CA VAL A 16 -1.96 17.67 4.03
C VAL A 16 -0.89 17.36 5.09
N VAL A 17 -0.21 18.38 5.66
CA VAL A 17 0.79 18.15 6.71
C VAL A 17 0.18 17.79 8.06
N ASP A 18 -1.00 18.32 8.38
CA ASP A 18 -1.72 17.94 9.61
C ASP A 18 -2.34 16.52 9.53
N ASN A 19 -2.65 16.03 8.31
CA ASN A 19 -3.17 14.66 8.10
C ASN A 19 -2.09 13.56 8.08
N LEU A 20 -0.82 13.90 7.88
CA LEU A 20 0.30 12.94 7.90
C LEU A 20 0.59 12.36 9.29
N SER A 21 -0.03 12.91 10.35
CA SER A 21 0.09 12.45 11.74
C SER A 21 -1.00 11.47 12.19
N GLY A 22 -1.88 11.00 11.30
CA GLY A 22 -3.11 10.32 11.72
C GLY A 22 -3.57 9.13 10.89
N PHE A 23 -2.70 8.46 10.13
CA PHE A 23 -3.12 7.27 9.38
C PHE A 23 -3.63 6.18 10.34
N LYS A 24 -4.89 5.78 10.19
CA LYS A 24 -5.54 4.72 11.00
C LYS A 24 -5.75 3.44 10.21
N GLN A 25 -5.92 3.54 8.89
CA GLN A 25 -6.18 2.42 8.01
C GLN A 25 -5.18 2.40 6.86
N LEU A 26 -4.27 1.42 6.84
CA LEU A 26 -3.23 1.29 5.83
C LEU A 26 -3.55 0.13 4.88
N LEU A 27 -3.42 0.37 3.58
CA LEU A 27 -3.60 -0.65 2.55
C LEU A 27 -2.25 -1.10 1.97
N LEU A 28 -1.98 -2.41 2.03
CA LEU A 28 -0.87 -3.07 1.34
C LEU A 28 -1.42 -3.92 0.18
N PRO A 29 -1.40 -3.41 -1.07
CA PRO A 29 -1.71 -4.23 -2.22
C PRO A 29 -0.51 -5.10 -2.61
N VAL A 30 -0.73 -6.40 -2.69
CA VAL A 30 0.24 -7.41 -3.12
C VAL A 30 -0.23 -7.99 -4.45
N ILE A 31 0.44 -7.59 -5.52
CA ILE A 31 0.19 -8.05 -6.91
C ILE A 31 1.32 -8.99 -7.38
N ASP A 32 2.29 -9.17 -6.49
CA ASP A 32 3.45 -10.01 -6.68
C ASP A 32 3.03 -11.47 -6.86
N ARG A 33 3.57 -12.10 -7.89
CA ARG A 33 3.29 -13.51 -8.24
C ARG A 33 4.35 -14.46 -7.69
N ASN A 34 5.42 -13.93 -7.09
CA ASN A 34 6.46 -14.73 -6.48
C ASN A 34 5.98 -15.31 -5.14
N GLU A 35 6.11 -16.62 -4.97
CA GLU A 35 5.77 -17.34 -3.74
C GLU A 35 6.53 -16.83 -2.51
N TYR A 36 7.74 -16.29 -2.69
CA TYR A 36 8.57 -15.74 -1.60
C TYR A 36 8.64 -14.21 -1.58
N LEU A 37 7.83 -13.54 -2.41
CA LEU A 37 7.81 -12.09 -2.59
C LEU A 37 9.14 -11.54 -3.14
N THR A 38 9.04 -10.56 -4.02
CA THR A 38 10.17 -9.77 -4.49
C THR A 38 10.64 -8.81 -3.41
N GLU A 39 11.86 -8.31 -3.55
CA GLU A 39 12.43 -7.36 -2.59
C GLU A 39 11.57 -6.09 -2.47
N GLY A 40 10.99 -5.62 -3.58
CA GLY A 40 10.04 -4.50 -3.56
C GLY A 40 8.83 -4.78 -2.67
N THR A 41 8.22 -5.96 -2.79
CA THR A 41 7.07 -6.34 -1.96
C THR A 41 7.45 -6.51 -0.50
N LYS A 42 8.62 -7.09 -0.21
CA LYS A 42 9.15 -7.21 1.16
C LYS A 42 9.39 -5.85 1.80
N GLN A 43 9.98 -4.91 1.05
CA GLN A 43 10.19 -3.53 1.50
C GLN A 43 8.87 -2.81 1.77
N ALA A 44 7.86 -2.98 0.89
CA ALA A 44 6.52 -2.45 1.11
C ALA A 44 5.87 -3.04 2.38
N THR A 45 6.01 -4.34 2.58
CA THR A 45 5.51 -5.04 3.78
C THR A 45 6.19 -4.54 5.06
N ALA A 46 7.52 -4.38 5.04
CA ALA A 46 8.25 -3.84 6.18
C ALA A 46 7.88 -2.38 6.47
N THR A 47 7.69 -1.57 5.42
CA THR A 47 7.34 -0.16 5.55
C THR A 47 5.93 0.03 6.10
N VAL A 48 4.94 -0.71 5.59
CA VAL A 48 3.56 -0.62 6.11
C VAL A 48 3.49 -1.08 7.56
N ALA A 49 4.24 -2.11 7.94
CA ALA A 49 4.35 -2.54 9.35
C ALA A 49 4.98 -1.46 10.23
N ALA A 50 6.06 -0.82 9.78
CA ALA A 50 6.68 0.27 10.51
C ALA A 50 5.71 1.45 10.69
N LEU A 51 5.00 1.86 9.63
CA LEU A 51 4.01 2.93 9.67
C LEU A 51 2.86 2.57 10.62
N ALA A 52 2.31 1.35 10.52
CA ALA A 52 1.26 0.88 11.40
C ALA A 52 1.68 0.94 12.87
N LYS A 53 2.92 0.57 13.17
CA LYS A 53 3.46 0.60 14.53
C LYS A 53 3.63 2.03 15.05
N THR A 54 4.13 2.92 14.19
CA THR A 54 4.35 4.32 14.53
C THR A 54 3.05 5.06 14.80
N TYR A 55 2.02 4.81 13.99
CA TYR A 55 0.74 5.54 14.08
C TYR A 55 -0.35 4.80 14.87
N GLY A 56 -0.12 3.55 15.28
CA GLY A 56 -1.16 2.71 15.87
C GLY A 56 -2.28 2.36 14.88
N ALA A 57 -1.90 2.18 13.61
CA ALA A 57 -2.84 1.94 12.51
C ALA A 57 -3.13 0.45 12.32
N GLU A 58 -4.27 0.15 11.72
CA GLU A 58 -4.62 -1.18 11.24
C GLU A 58 -4.09 -1.38 9.81
N ILE A 59 -3.67 -2.61 9.52
CA ILE A 59 -3.21 -3.00 8.19
C ILE A 59 -4.31 -3.85 7.54
N THR A 60 -4.68 -3.47 6.33
CA THR A 60 -5.35 -4.37 5.40
C THR A 60 -4.43 -4.73 4.26
N VAL A 61 -4.25 -6.03 4.03
CA VAL A 61 -3.54 -6.57 2.87
C VAL A 61 -4.58 -6.99 1.83
N VAL A 62 -4.41 -6.57 0.59
CA VAL A 62 -5.17 -7.11 -0.54
C VAL A 62 -4.23 -7.86 -1.48
N VAL A 63 -4.44 -9.16 -1.61
CA VAL A 63 -3.69 -10.02 -2.54
C VAL A 63 -4.49 -10.10 -3.83
N ILE A 64 -3.92 -9.59 -4.93
CA ILE A 64 -4.59 -9.47 -6.21
C ILE A 64 -3.96 -10.47 -7.19
N ASP A 65 -4.74 -11.47 -7.57
CA ASP A 65 -4.36 -12.46 -8.58
C ASP A 65 -5.07 -12.20 -9.91
N ASP A 66 -4.53 -12.73 -11.00
CA ASP A 66 -5.13 -12.63 -12.33
C ASP A 66 -6.07 -13.83 -12.57
N GLU A 67 -7.29 -13.60 -13.04
CA GLU A 67 -8.29 -14.67 -13.31
C GLU A 67 -7.83 -15.73 -14.33
N LYS A 68 -6.79 -15.44 -15.11
CA LYS A 68 -6.35 -16.30 -16.22
C LYS A 68 -5.52 -17.50 -15.79
N GLU A 69 -5.07 -17.54 -14.54
CA GLU A 69 -4.19 -18.59 -14.02
C GLU A 69 -4.93 -19.57 -13.10
N ASN A 70 -6.09 -20.06 -13.57
CA ASN A 70 -6.89 -21.12 -12.93
C ASN A 70 -6.17 -22.49 -12.84
N GLY A 71 -4.84 -22.54 -13.03
CA GLY A 71 -4.01 -23.75 -12.97
C GLY A 71 -3.06 -23.81 -11.76
N SER A 72 -2.76 -22.66 -11.12
CA SER A 72 -1.84 -22.57 -9.96
C SER A 72 -2.55 -22.24 -8.65
N MET A 73 -3.83 -22.61 -8.51
CA MET A 73 -4.52 -22.71 -7.21
C MET A 73 -3.96 -23.90 -6.40
N GLY A 74 -2.65 -23.89 -6.17
CA GLY A 74 -1.88 -24.92 -5.46
C GLY A 74 -1.03 -24.33 -4.33
N SER A 75 -0.05 -25.11 -3.87
CA SER A 75 0.83 -24.78 -2.73
C SER A 75 1.57 -23.45 -2.84
N GLU A 76 1.80 -22.95 -4.06
CA GLU A 76 2.49 -21.68 -4.33
C GLU A 76 1.69 -20.48 -3.79
N HIS A 77 0.37 -20.46 -4.02
CA HIS A 77 -0.50 -19.40 -3.50
C HIS A 77 -0.53 -19.40 -1.96
N GLU A 78 -0.67 -20.58 -1.35
CA GLU A 78 -0.63 -20.72 0.11
C GLU A 78 0.74 -20.31 0.69
N THR A 79 1.83 -20.68 0.01
CA THR A 79 3.21 -20.27 0.37
C THR A 79 3.36 -18.76 0.32
N ARG A 80 2.78 -18.10 -0.69
CA ARG A 80 2.78 -16.64 -0.79
C ARG A 80 2.02 -15.98 0.35
N LEU A 81 0.81 -16.45 0.65
CA LEU A 81 0.03 -15.95 1.80
C LEU A 81 0.79 -16.16 3.13
N ALA A 82 1.46 -17.30 3.28
CA ALA A 82 2.32 -17.58 4.43
C ALA A 82 3.54 -16.65 4.48
N SER A 83 4.16 -16.36 3.34
CA SER A 83 5.28 -15.43 3.23
C SER A 83 4.88 -14.01 3.64
N ILE A 84 3.73 -13.51 3.16
CA ILE A 84 3.18 -12.21 3.56
C ILE A 84 2.95 -12.16 5.08
N ARG A 85 2.30 -13.19 5.64
CA ARG A 85 2.06 -13.31 7.09
C ARG A 85 3.37 -13.32 7.88
N TRP A 86 4.37 -14.05 7.40
CA TRP A 86 5.67 -14.11 8.03
C TRP A 86 6.35 -12.74 8.06
N HIS A 87 6.41 -12.04 6.92
CA HIS A 87 7.01 -10.71 6.83
C HIS A 87 6.29 -9.66 7.69
N LEU A 88 4.95 -9.69 7.77
CA LEU A 88 4.21 -8.81 8.68
C LEU A 88 4.45 -9.17 10.15
N SER A 89 4.58 -10.45 10.47
CA SER A 89 4.91 -10.90 11.82
C SER A 89 6.32 -10.48 12.25
N GLU A 90 7.30 -10.47 11.34
CA GLU A 90 8.64 -9.91 11.60
C GLU A 90 8.57 -8.41 11.92
N GLY A 91 7.62 -7.70 11.29
CA GLY A 91 7.29 -6.30 11.62
C GLY A 91 6.51 -6.12 12.93
N GLY A 92 6.12 -7.21 13.60
CA GLY A 92 5.36 -7.20 14.86
C GLY A 92 3.84 -7.25 14.71
N PHE A 93 3.31 -7.50 13.50
CA PHE A 93 1.86 -7.54 13.23
C PHE A 93 1.39 -8.96 12.98
N LYS A 94 0.58 -9.47 13.90
CA LYS A 94 -0.07 -10.78 13.80
C LYS A 94 -1.56 -10.68 13.51
N GLU A 95 -2.17 -9.57 13.87
CA GLU A 95 -3.59 -9.27 13.64
C GLU A 95 -3.68 -8.20 12.55
N PHE A 96 -4.17 -8.61 11.38
CA PHE A 96 -4.41 -7.73 10.24
C PHE A 96 -5.47 -8.35 9.35
N LYS A 97 -6.12 -7.52 8.53
CA LYS A 97 -7.12 -8.01 7.58
C LYS A 97 -6.42 -8.46 6.31
N MET A 98 -6.71 -9.67 5.84
CA MET A 98 -6.19 -10.18 4.57
C MET A 98 -7.37 -10.44 3.64
N LEU A 99 -7.36 -9.79 2.48
CA LEU A 99 -8.37 -9.91 1.45
C LEU A 99 -7.74 -10.53 0.22
N GLU A 100 -8.31 -11.62 -0.26
CA GLU A 100 -7.97 -12.18 -1.55
C GLU A 100 -8.96 -11.65 -2.59
N ARG A 101 -8.44 -11.17 -3.71
CA ARG A 101 -9.20 -10.70 -4.86
C ARG A 101 -8.65 -11.38 -6.11
N LEU A 102 -9.40 -12.35 -6.61
CA LEU A 102 -9.19 -12.86 -7.96
C LEU A 102 -9.60 -11.74 -8.91
N GLY A 103 -8.81 -11.44 -9.94
CA GLY A 103 -8.94 -10.25 -10.77
C GLY A 103 -10.23 -10.21 -11.58
N GLU A 104 -11.35 -9.91 -10.91
CA GLU A 104 -12.79 -9.99 -11.25
C GLU A 104 -13.18 -9.39 -12.63
N GLY A 105 -12.48 -9.76 -13.70
CA GLY A 105 -12.38 -9.01 -14.94
C GLY A 105 -11.74 -7.61 -14.81
N LYS A 106 -11.24 -7.22 -13.63
CA LYS A 106 -10.77 -5.85 -13.32
C LYS A 106 -9.25 -5.77 -13.28
N LYS A 107 -8.72 -4.62 -13.69
CA LYS A 107 -7.28 -4.31 -13.52
C LYS A 107 -6.94 -4.19 -12.03
N PRO A 108 -5.71 -4.54 -11.60
CA PRO A 108 -5.28 -4.39 -10.22
C PRO A 108 -5.52 -3.00 -9.65
N THR A 109 -5.25 -1.93 -10.41
CA THR A 109 -5.51 -0.55 -9.98
C THR A 109 -6.97 -0.29 -9.58
N ALA A 110 -7.93 -0.87 -10.31
CA ALA A 110 -9.34 -0.71 -10.00
C ALA A 110 -9.72 -1.39 -8.68
N ILE A 111 -9.20 -2.61 -8.46
CA ILE A 111 -9.41 -3.35 -7.21
C ILE A 111 -8.81 -2.58 -6.03
N ILE A 112 -7.62 -2.01 -6.18
CA ILE A 112 -7.00 -1.16 -5.15
C ILE A 112 -7.89 0.03 -4.83
N GLY A 113 -8.41 0.73 -5.84
CA GLY A 113 -9.30 1.88 -5.65
C GLY A 113 -10.60 1.51 -4.97
N GLU A 114 -11.25 0.41 -5.37
CA GLU A 114 -12.47 -0.08 -4.76
C GLU A 114 -12.27 -0.44 -3.29
N VAL A 115 -11.20 -1.19 -2.96
CA VAL A 115 -10.88 -1.57 -1.59
C VAL A 115 -10.51 -0.36 -0.74
N ALA A 116 -9.77 0.60 -1.31
CA ALA A 116 -9.42 1.84 -0.64
C ALA A 116 -10.65 2.68 -0.29
N GLU A 117 -11.61 2.79 -1.21
CA GLU A 117 -12.87 3.51 -1.01
C GLU A 117 -13.79 2.79 -0.01
N GLU A 118 -14.06 1.49 -0.23
CA GLU A 118 -15.00 0.69 0.57
C GLU A 118 -14.61 0.67 2.04
N MET A 119 -13.32 0.48 2.32
CA MET A 119 -12.81 0.38 3.68
C MET A 119 -12.26 1.70 4.23
N LYS A 120 -12.34 2.80 3.45
CA LYS A 120 -11.86 4.13 3.84
C LYS A 120 -10.40 4.11 4.28
N MET A 121 -9.54 3.60 3.42
CA MET A 121 -8.10 3.54 3.65
C MET A 121 -7.50 4.94 3.63
N ASP A 122 -6.60 5.23 4.57
CA ASP A 122 -5.96 6.54 4.68
C ASP A 122 -4.65 6.64 3.87
N LEU A 123 -4.02 5.50 3.57
CA LEU A 123 -2.76 5.42 2.82
C LEU A 123 -2.63 4.07 2.10
N VAL A 124 -2.25 4.09 0.82
CA VAL A 124 -1.81 2.90 0.09
C VAL A 124 -0.29 2.85 0.08
N VAL A 125 0.33 1.73 0.45
CA VAL A 125 1.79 1.54 0.45
C VAL A 125 2.16 0.43 -0.51
N MET A 126 2.93 0.72 -1.56
CA MET A 126 3.33 -0.29 -2.54
C MET A 126 4.70 0.01 -3.16
N SER A 127 5.32 -1.02 -3.74
CA SER A 127 6.59 -0.86 -4.46
C SER A 127 6.38 -0.28 -5.87
N MET A 128 7.32 0.55 -6.30
CA MET A 128 7.44 0.98 -7.70
C MET A 128 7.65 -0.20 -8.66
N GLU A 129 8.06 -1.37 -8.18
CA GLU A 129 8.21 -2.57 -9.00
C GLU A 129 6.93 -2.93 -9.75
N ALA A 130 5.77 -2.85 -9.09
CA ALA A 130 4.47 -3.17 -9.69
C ALA A 130 4.09 -2.18 -10.81
N VAL A 131 4.58 -0.95 -10.72
CA VAL A 131 4.41 0.06 -11.78
C VAL A 131 5.37 -0.23 -12.93
N HIS A 132 6.65 -0.49 -12.63
CA HIS A 132 7.66 -0.78 -13.64
C HIS A 132 7.38 -2.08 -14.42
N SER A 133 6.82 -3.10 -13.74
CA SER A 133 6.38 -4.36 -14.33
C SER A 133 5.06 -4.24 -15.11
N LYS A 134 4.46 -3.03 -15.16
CA LYS A 134 3.19 -2.71 -15.82
C LYS A 134 1.98 -3.47 -15.26
N GLN A 135 2.11 -4.04 -14.07
CA GLN A 135 0.98 -4.65 -13.36
C GLN A 135 -0.01 -3.56 -12.87
N VAL A 136 0.52 -2.37 -12.57
CA VAL A 136 -0.25 -1.21 -12.12
C VAL A 136 0.08 0.01 -12.97
N ASP A 137 -0.97 0.73 -13.36
CA ASP A 137 -0.83 1.99 -14.08
C ASP A 137 -0.77 3.16 -13.08
N ALA A 138 0.33 3.92 -13.10
CA ALA A 138 0.54 5.04 -12.18
C ALA A 138 -0.39 6.23 -12.45
N ASN A 139 -0.81 6.46 -13.69
CA ASN A 139 -1.77 7.52 -14.00
C ASN A 139 -3.13 7.16 -13.41
N LEU A 140 -3.55 5.90 -13.58
CA LEU A 140 -4.80 5.43 -12.98
C LEU A 140 -4.74 5.44 -11.44
N LEU A 141 -3.57 5.13 -10.85
CA LEU A 141 -3.40 5.28 -9.40
C LEU A 141 -3.61 6.73 -8.95
N ALA A 142 -2.95 7.67 -9.64
CA ALA A 142 -3.03 9.09 -9.29
C ALA A 142 -4.41 9.71 -9.53
N GLU A 143 -5.16 9.18 -10.51
CA GLU A 143 -6.47 9.70 -10.88
C GLU A 143 -7.60 9.11 -10.02
N PHE A 144 -7.52 7.82 -9.67
CA PHE A 144 -8.68 7.08 -9.13
C PHE A 144 -8.53 6.57 -7.70
N ILE A 145 -7.35 6.64 -7.07
CA ILE A 145 -7.21 6.23 -5.67
C ILE A 145 -7.66 7.38 -4.76
N PRO A 146 -8.63 7.16 -3.84
CA PRO A 146 -9.24 8.21 -3.03
C PRO A 146 -8.35 8.71 -1.88
N CYS A 147 -7.13 8.19 -1.74
CA CYS A 147 -6.20 8.52 -0.66
C CYS A 147 -4.74 8.57 -1.17
N PRO A 148 -3.82 9.16 -0.39
CA PRO A 148 -2.41 9.19 -0.73
C PRO A 148 -1.85 7.79 -1.05
N VAL A 149 -0.94 7.73 -2.03
CA VAL A 149 -0.22 6.51 -2.41
C VAL A 149 1.27 6.74 -2.14
N LEU A 150 1.85 5.94 -1.25
CA LEU A 150 3.29 5.86 -1.01
C LEU A 150 3.90 4.82 -1.93
N LEU A 151 4.63 5.30 -2.93
CA LEU A 151 5.40 4.47 -3.85
C LEU A 151 6.85 4.36 -3.40
N LEU A 152 7.27 3.15 -3.05
CA LEU A 152 8.63 2.90 -2.57
C LEU A 152 9.59 2.66 -3.74
N PRO A 153 10.77 3.31 -3.73
CA PRO A 153 11.78 3.07 -4.74
C PRO A 153 12.33 1.65 -4.63
N LEU A 154 12.78 1.12 -5.77
CA LEU A 154 13.53 -0.14 -5.87
C LEU A 154 14.90 -0.03 -5.17
#